data_AF-A0A6C0CXR2-F1
#
_entry.id   AF-A0A6C0CXR2-F1
#
_cell.length_a   1.000
_cell.length_b   1.000
_cell.length_c   1.000
_cell.angle_alpha   90.00
_cell.angle_beta   90.00
_cell.angle_gamma   90.00
#
_symmetry.space_group_name_H-M   'P 1'
#
loop_
_entity.id
_entity.type
_entity.pdbx_description
1 polymer ?
#
loop_
_entity_poly.entity_id
_entity_poly.type
_entity_poly.pdbx_seq_one_letter_code
_entity_poly.pdbx_strand_id
1 'polypeptide(L)'
;MNKLLKIFFLNVLTSAQELNSVGGQRDDNNCLIGSGYTWCESSQNCIRQWETPCDDNYNNCNDCLTRQKNGQNIACPINCDIAIDPMPPVAIDPMPPVAIPMPPVAIDPMPCPEVMCMMYCQFGNKIDSNGCQICECNEILPDPITDVDCTLNQPSCDDYTYICPKITEVTSCNTGGIYGYTTYLLSVIVKPNMNIKNIYAIFGDKEHVMYLPPAFNLDTSSNQNIGGISNYMSEFIPNIQYDSWLTIGITNGNIDNQISSVGIDFASWTTVNGINIDNGAVYVTDPQQILSNNDEYIIGQITTTTDSDYTAIFNIQGKTLDDTVDRSWVENNVLFELKSPVDNIHNDIPNDCISWYDGCNTCRVSNGNIGGCTRMMCFKEDNPRCLQYYTSGH
;
A
#
# COMPACT_ATOMS: atom_id res chain seq x y z
N MET A 1 -23.35 76.70 -18.16
CA MET A 1 -23.67 77.34 -16.87
C MET A 1 -23.42 76.34 -15.75
N ASN A 2 -22.79 76.83 -14.68
CA ASN A 2 -22.25 76.13 -13.50
C ASN A 2 -23.21 75.20 -12.75
N LYS A 3 -22.67 74.09 -12.21
CA LYS A 3 -22.40 73.80 -10.77
C LYS A 3 -22.00 72.31 -10.61
N LEU A 4 -20.74 71.98 -10.30
CA LEU A 4 -20.02 71.97 -9.01
C LEU A 4 -20.07 70.62 -8.26
N LEU A 5 -18.88 69.97 -8.16
CA LEU A 5 -18.29 69.15 -7.05
C LEU A 5 -19.11 67.96 -6.50
N LYS A 6 -18.59 66.76 -6.18
CA LYS A 6 -17.37 66.31 -5.48
C LYS A 6 -17.56 64.77 -5.37
N ILE A 7 -16.65 63.85 -5.68
CA ILE A 7 -15.61 63.28 -4.80
C ILE A 7 -15.16 61.96 -5.47
N PHE A 8 -13.85 61.76 -5.50
CA PHE A 8 -13.17 60.49 -5.77
C PHE A 8 -13.69 59.38 -4.86
N PHE A 9 -14.17 58.28 -5.45
CA PHE A 9 -14.03 56.95 -4.85
C PHE A 9 -13.58 55.98 -5.94
N LEU A 10 -12.36 55.45 -5.75
CA LEU A 10 -11.87 54.27 -6.45
C LEU A 10 -12.92 53.16 -6.34
N ASN A 11 -13.57 52.80 -7.44
CA ASN A 11 -14.12 51.46 -7.59
C ASN A 11 -13.04 50.62 -8.24
N VAL A 12 -12.21 50.00 -7.40
CA VAL A 12 -11.47 48.80 -7.79
C VAL A 12 -12.55 47.78 -8.16
N LEU A 13 -12.67 47.49 -9.46
CA LEU A 13 -13.33 46.28 -9.91
C LEU A 13 -12.50 45.12 -9.37
N THR A 14 -12.85 44.63 -8.18
CA THR A 14 -12.45 43.31 -7.74
C THR A 14 -13.06 42.33 -8.73
N SER A 15 -12.22 41.82 -9.63
CA SER A 15 -12.42 40.48 -10.17
C SER A 15 -12.49 39.56 -8.96
N ALA A 16 -13.70 39.21 -8.53
CA ALA A 16 -13.89 38.00 -7.78
C ALA A 16 -13.53 36.89 -8.75
N GLN A 17 -12.26 36.47 -8.75
CA GLN A 17 -11.92 35.14 -9.21
C GLN A 17 -12.82 34.21 -8.41
N GLU A 18 -13.76 33.58 -9.10
CA GLU A 18 -14.44 32.43 -8.55
C GLU A 18 -13.35 31.46 -8.10
N LEU A 19 -13.17 31.34 -6.78
CA LEU A 19 -12.57 30.18 -6.19
C LEU A 19 -13.38 29.02 -6.77
N ASN A 20 -12.77 28.26 -7.69
CA ASN A 20 -13.31 27.00 -8.19
C ASN A 20 -13.71 26.19 -6.96
N SER A 21 -15.00 26.23 -6.61
CA SER A 21 -15.51 25.50 -5.47
C SER A 21 -15.39 24.04 -5.84
N VAL A 22 -14.57 23.31 -5.09
CA VAL A 22 -14.53 21.86 -5.15
C VAL A 22 -15.83 21.37 -4.53
N GLY A 23 -16.73 20.85 -5.37
CA GLY A 23 -18.05 20.33 -4.98
C GLY A 23 -19.22 21.26 -5.24
N GLY A 24 -20.44 20.71 -5.22
CA GLY A 24 -21.71 21.42 -5.43
C GLY A 24 -22.38 21.18 -6.80
N GLN A 25 -21.74 20.43 -7.69
CA GLN A 25 -22.33 20.03 -8.97
C GLN A 25 -23.53 19.09 -8.76
N ARG A 26 -24.56 19.25 -9.57
CA ARG A 26 -25.79 18.45 -9.54
C ARG A 26 -26.11 17.88 -10.92
N ASP A 27 -26.76 16.72 -10.95
CA ASP A 27 -27.34 16.15 -12.17
C ASP A 27 -28.73 16.76 -12.48
N ASP A 28 -29.36 16.30 -13.57
CA ASP A 28 -30.68 16.76 -14.02
C ASP A 28 -31.81 16.50 -13.01
N ASN A 29 -31.62 15.54 -12.11
CA ASN A 29 -32.53 15.22 -11.01
C ASN A 29 -32.14 15.96 -9.71
N ASN A 30 -31.25 16.95 -9.83
CA ASN A 30 -30.76 17.78 -8.73
C ASN A 30 -29.98 16.99 -7.66
N CYS A 31 -29.48 15.79 -7.98
CA CYS A 31 -28.65 14.98 -7.09
C CYS A 31 -27.21 15.49 -7.06
N LEU A 32 -26.62 15.55 -5.86
CA LEU A 32 -25.26 16.04 -5.66
C LEU A 32 -24.22 15.00 -6.10
N ILE A 33 -23.85 15.03 -7.37
CA ILE A 33 -22.91 14.07 -7.98
C ILE A 33 -21.53 14.08 -7.31
N GLY A 34 -21.02 15.26 -6.92
CA GLY A 34 -19.75 15.39 -6.19
C GLY A 34 -19.79 14.86 -4.75
N SER A 35 -20.97 14.46 -4.27
CA SER A 35 -21.19 13.80 -2.98
C SER A 35 -21.69 12.36 -3.15
N GLY A 36 -21.61 11.81 -4.37
CA GLY A 36 -21.93 10.41 -4.64
C GLY A 36 -23.42 10.07 -4.76
N TYR A 37 -24.28 11.09 -4.85
CA TYR A 37 -25.72 10.86 -5.01
C TYR A 37 -26.09 10.58 -6.46
N THR A 38 -26.96 9.60 -6.66
CA THR A 38 -27.54 9.22 -7.94
C THR A 38 -29.05 9.07 -7.79
N TRP A 39 -29.80 9.46 -8.80
CA TRP A 39 -31.24 9.31 -8.83
C TRP A 39 -31.66 7.82 -8.87
N CYS A 40 -32.56 7.42 -7.98
CA CYS A 40 -33.21 6.12 -8.00
C CYS A 40 -34.70 6.30 -8.32
N GLU A 41 -35.14 5.70 -9.41
CA GLU A 41 -36.50 5.86 -9.95
C GLU A 41 -37.53 5.10 -9.10
N SER A 42 -37.22 3.89 -8.68
CA SER A 42 -38.09 3.05 -7.83
C SER A 42 -38.41 3.69 -6.48
N SER A 43 -37.50 4.51 -5.94
CA SER A 43 -37.70 5.23 -4.67
C SER A 43 -37.97 6.73 -4.83
N GLN A 44 -37.90 7.28 -6.05
CA GLN A 44 -38.03 8.71 -6.36
C GLN A 44 -37.14 9.61 -5.49
N ASN A 45 -35.92 9.17 -5.20
CA ASN A 45 -35.00 9.88 -4.31
C ASN A 45 -33.56 9.82 -4.83
N CYS A 46 -32.80 10.87 -4.52
CA CYS A 46 -31.35 10.84 -4.65
C CYS A 46 -30.79 9.96 -3.53
N ILE A 47 -30.18 8.84 -3.92
CA ILE A 47 -29.59 7.89 -2.99
C ILE A 47 -28.10 7.76 -3.26
N ARG A 48 -27.40 7.14 -2.31
CA ARG A 48 -26.10 6.55 -2.56
C ARG A 48 -26.32 5.07 -2.80
N GLN A 49 -25.89 4.61 -3.97
CA GLN A 49 -26.16 3.23 -4.42
C GLN A 49 -25.57 2.16 -3.48
N TRP A 50 -24.70 2.56 -2.54
CA TRP A 50 -24.03 1.71 -1.55
C TRP A 50 -24.55 1.82 -0.13
N GLU A 51 -25.45 2.76 0.14
CA GLU A 51 -26.13 2.91 1.45
C GLU A 51 -27.57 2.39 1.36
N THR A 52 -28.24 2.67 0.24
CA THR A 52 -29.66 2.37 0.06
C THR A 52 -29.86 1.45 -1.15
N PRO A 53 -30.40 0.23 -0.97
CA PRO A 53 -30.78 -0.62 -2.09
C PRO A 53 -31.77 0.09 -3.01
N CYS A 54 -31.58 -0.07 -4.31
CA CYS A 54 -32.45 0.48 -5.32
C CYS A 54 -32.65 -0.55 -6.42
N ASP A 55 -33.91 -0.92 -6.62
CA ASP A 55 -34.31 -2.02 -7.51
C ASP A 55 -33.94 -1.74 -8.98
N ASP A 56 -33.66 -0.49 -9.34
CA ASP A 56 -33.26 -0.10 -10.70
C ASP A 56 -31.81 -0.48 -11.01
N ASN A 57 -31.00 -0.77 -9.98
CA ASN A 57 -29.56 -0.97 -10.11
C ASN A 57 -29.16 -2.45 -10.26
N TYR A 58 -30.10 -3.39 -10.07
CA TYR A 58 -29.88 -4.84 -10.13
C TYR A 58 -31.08 -5.60 -10.69
N ASN A 59 -30.86 -6.77 -11.29
CA ASN A 59 -31.93 -7.54 -11.93
C ASN A 59 -32.82 -8.28 -10.92
N ASN A 60 -32.27 -8.68 -9.77
CA ASN A 60 -32.97 -9.28 -8.63
C ASN A 60 -32.02 -9.34 -7.42
N CYS A 61 -32.53 -9.75 -6.25
CA CYS A 61 -31.74 -9.84 -5.02
C CYS A 61 -30.49 -10.72 -5.15
N ASN A 62 -30.58 -11.86 -5.85
CA ASN A 62 -29.43 -12.75 -6.05
C ASN A 62 -28.39 -12.14 -7.01
N ASP A 63 -28.82 -11.43 -8.07
CA ASP A 63 -27.94 -10.64 -8.94
C ASP A 63 -27.22 -9.54 -8.16
N CYS A 64 -27.96 -8.80 -7.34
CA CYS A 64 -27.40 -7.77 -6.47
C CYS A 64 -26.32 -8.36 -5.56
N LEU A 65 -26.65 -9.41 -4.80
CA LEU A 65 -25.70 -10.03 -3.87
C LEU A 65 -24.50 -10.65 -4.60
N THR A 66 -24.67 -11.18 -5.81
CA THR A 66 -23.56 -11.71 -6.61
C THR A 66 -22.62 -10.58 -7.06
N ARG A 67 -23.17 -9.46 -7.51
CA ARG A 67 -22.42 -8.27 -7.90
C ARG A 67 -21.71 -7.65 -6.69
N GLN A 68 -22.38 -7.59 -5.55
CA GLN A 68 -21.82 -7.13 -4.28
C GLN A 68 -20.67 -8.03 -3.81
N LYS A 69 -20.81 -9.36 -3.88
CA LYS A 69 -19.74 -10.34 -3.60
C LYS A 69 -18.53 -10.20 -4.54
N ASN A 70 -18.76 -9.79 -5.79
CA ASN A 70 -17.71 -9.53 -6.78
C ASN A 70 -17.12 -8.11 -6.67
N GLY A 71 -17.34 -7.41 -5.56
CA GLY A 71 -16.73 -6.11 -5.28
C GLY A 71 -17.45 -4.92 -5.90
N GLN A 72 -18.67 -5.08 -6.42
CA GLN A 72 -19.46 -3.96 -6.92
C GLN A 72 -20.10 -3.18 -5.77
N ASN A 73 -19.96 -1.85 -5.84
CA ASN A 73 -20.49 -0.93 -4.85
C ASN A 73 -22.00 -0.73 -4.93
N ILE A 74 -22.76 -1.72 -4.47
CA ILE A 74 -24.21 -1.73 -4.54
C ILE A 74 -24.79 -2.25 -3.22
N ALA A 75 -25.77 -1.55 -2.68
CA ALA A 75 -26.54 -1.96 -1.52
C ALA A 75 -27.60 -2.96 -1.97
N CYS A 76 -27.67 -4.09 -1.26
CA CYS A 76 -28.57 -5.19 -1.58
C CYS A 76 -29.55 -5.45 -0.44
N PRO A 77 -30.76 -5.96 -0.73
CA PRO A 77 -31.67 -6.44 0.29
C PRO A 77 -31.03 -7.56 1.13
N ILE A 78 -31.26 -7.52 2.45
CA ILE A 78 -30.63 -8.46 3.42
C ILE A 78 -31.22 -9.87 3.30
N ASN A 79 -32.49 -9.99 2.90
CA ASN A 79 -33.18 -11.27 2.73
C ASN A 79 -33.73 -11.37 1.31
N CYS A 80 -33.29 -12.38 0.55
CA CYS A 80 -33.88 -12.71 -0.75
C CYS A 80 -35.13 -13.59 -0.64
N ASP A 81 -35.46 -14.05 0.57
CA ASP A 81 -36.62 -14.92 0.86
C ASP A 81 -37.85 -14.13 1.27
N ILE A 82 -38.37 -13.30 0.35
CA ILE A 82 -39.75 -12.85 0.44
C ILE A 82 -40.39 -12.94 -0.95
N ALA A 83 -40.74 -14.16 -1.35
CA ALA A 83 -41.91 -14.35 -2.20
C ALA A 83 -43.12 -14.32 -1.26
N ILE A 84 -43.85 -13.20 -1.20
CA ILE A 84 -45.19 -13.20 -0.59
C ILE A 84 -46.13 -13.92 -1.56
N ASP A 85 -46.22 -15.24 -1.43
CA ASP A 85 -47.46 -15.96 -1.76
C ASP A 85 -48.28 -16.03 -0.45
N PRO A 86 -49.60 -15.76 -0.46
CA PRO A 86 -50.37 -15.61 0.77
C PRO A 86 -50.49 -16.95 1.54
N MET A 87 -50.10 -16.90 2.82
CA MET A 87 -50.09 -18.02 3.77
C MET A 87 -51.48 -18.65 4.02
N PRO A 88 -51.56 -19.97 4.24
CA PRO A 88 -52.59 -20.57 5.10
C PRO A 88 -52.13 -20.60 6.59
N PRO A 89 -53.08 -20.62 7.56
CA PRO A 89 -52.79 -20.33 8.97
C PRO A 89 -52.11 -21.48 9.73
N VAL A 90 -51.24 -21.07 10.66
CA VAL A 90 -50.42 -21.89 11.57
C VAL A 90 -51.24 -22.41 12.76
N ALA A 91 -51.07 -23.69 13.10
CA ALA A 91 -51.51 -24.27 14.38
C ALA A 91 -50.42 -24.07 15.45
N ILE A 92 -50.84 -23.68 16.65
CA ILE A 92 -50.01 -23.34 17.80
C ILE A 92 -49.87 -24.60 18.66
N ASP A 93 -48.64 -24.97 19.04
CA ASP A 93 -48.39 -25.89 20.17
C ASP A 93 -47.28 -25.32 21.08
N PRO A 94 -47.31 -25.61 22.40
CA PRO A 94 -46.58 -24.85 23.43
C PRO A 94 -45.16 -25.37 23.73
N MET A 95 -44.32 -24.47 24.25
CA MET A 95 -42.90 -24.65 24.63
C MET A 95 -42.70 -25.09 26.12
N PRO A 96 -41.47 -25.44 26.59
CA PRO A 96 -41.08 -26.72 27.24
C PRO A 96 -40.69 -26.61 28.75
N PRO A 97 -40.21 -27.71 29.42
CA PRO A 97 -39.60 -27.62 30.75
C PRO A 97 -38.06 -27.77 30.80
N VAL A 98 -37.44 -26.76 31.45
CA VAL A 98 -36.34 -26.68 32.45
C VAL A 98 -35.13 -27.65 32.45
N ALA A 99 -33.96 -27.02 32.67
CA ALA A 99 -32.56 -27.47 32.59
C ALA A 99 -31.97 -28.30 33.77
N ILE A 100 -30.79 -28.89 33.52
CA ILE A 100 -29.87 -29.54 34.49
C ILE A 100 -28.47 -28.89 34.36
N PRO A 101 -27.69 -28.65 35.43
CA PRO A 101 -26.40 -27.93 35.34
C PRO A 101 -25.22 -28.85 35.02
N MET A 102 -24.35 -28.41 34.09
CA MET A 102 -23.09 -29.06 33.71
C MET A 102 -21.89 -28.47 34.48
N PRO A 103 -20.79 -29.23 34.69
CA PRO A 103 -19.58 -28.79 35.40
C PRO A 103 -18.78 -27.72 34.62
N PRO A 104 -17.89 -26.94 35.27
CA PRO A 104 -17.23 -25.80 34.65
C PRO A 104 -16.22 -26.26 33.61
N VAL A 105 -16.55 -25.98 32.35
CA VAL A 105 -15.65 -26.09 31.19
C VAL A 105 -14.63 -24.95 31.29
N ALA A 106 -13.34 -25.28 31.16
CA ALA A 106 -12.30 -24.30 30.98
C ALA A 106 -12.55 -23.56 29.66
N ILE A 107 -12.76 -22.24 29.74
CA ILE A 107 -13.12 -21.39 28.61
C ILE A 107 -11.86 -21.20 27.75
N ASP A 108 -11.80 -21.92 26.64
CA ASP A 108 -11.04 -21.48 25.46
C ASP A 108 -11.77 -20.26 24.88
N PRO A 109 -11.11 -19.16 24.46
CA PRO A 109 -11.80 -17.97 23.97
C PRO A 109 -12.67 -18.36 22.78
N MET A 110 -13.98 -18.17 22.94
CA MET A 110 -14.95 -18.47 21.89
C MET A 110 -14.59 -17.64 20.64
N PRO A 111 -14.38 -18.27 19.47
CA PRO A 111 -14.11 -17.53 18.24
C PRO A 111 -15.30 -16.62 17.91
N CYS A 112 -15.01 -15.44 17.34
CA CYS A 112 -16.04 -14.44 17.07
C CYS A 112 -17.16 -14.98 16.16
N PRO A 113 -18.42 -14.54 16.33
CA PRO A 113 -19.53 -14.97 15.48
C PRO A 113 -19.24 -14.68 14.00
N GLU A 114 -19.58 -15.62 13.10
CA GLU A 114 -19.39 -15.47 11.65
C GLU A 114 -20.17 -14.29 11.05
N VAL A 115 -21.19 -13.81 11.78
CA VAL A 115 -21.93 -12.59 11.46
C VAL A 115 -21.42 -11.47 12.36
N MET A 116 -20.51 -10.66 11.83
CA MET A 116 -19.99 -9.48 12.52
C MET A 116 -20.87 -8.25 12.28
N CYS A 117 -20.82 -7.31 13.22
CA CYS A 117 -21.58 -6.08 13.13
C CYS A 117 -21.13 -5.20 11.94
N MET A 118 -22.07 -4.81 11.08
CA MET A 118 -21.82 -3.89 9.96
C MET A 118 -22.28 -2.45 10.28
N MET A 119 -22.57 -2.18 11.56
CA MET A 119 -22.98 -0.86 12.03
C MET A 119 -21.74 0.02 12.22
N TYR A 120 -21.78 1.20 11.64
CA TYR A 120 -20.69 2.16 11.75
C TYR A 120 -20.74 2.89 13.09
N CYS A 121 -19.62 2.87 13.82
CA CYS A 121 -19.47 3.55 15.10
C CYS A 121 -18.33 4.55 15.03
N GLN A 122 -18.62 5.82 15.34
CA GLN A 122 -17.70 6.93 15.08
C GLN A 122 -16.36 6.85 15.83
N PHE A 123 -16.28 6.07 16.92
CA PHE A 123 -15.07 5.84 17.73
C PHE A 123 -14.72 4.34 17.88
N GLY A 124 -15.18 3.52 16.93
CA GLY A 124 -15.08 2.06 16.98
C GLY A 124 -16.26 1.39 17.71
N ASN A 125 -16.48 0.12 17.41
CA ASN A 125 -17.44 -0.72 18.12
C ASN A 125 -16.88 -1.06 19.52
N LYS A 126 -17.75 -1.10 20.53
CA LYS A 126 -17.43 -1.74 21.79
C LYS A 126 -17.09 -3.21 21.50
N ILE A 127 -16.16 -3.74 22.29
CA ILE A 127 -15.72 -5.12 22.21
C ILE A 127 -16.18 -5.85 23.48
N ASP A 128 -16.63 -7.09 23.33
CA ASP A 128 -17.02 -7.93 24.46
C ASP A 128 -15.81 -8.47 25.24
N SER A 129 -16.06 -9.28 26.28
CA SER A 129 -15.01 -9.87 27.11
C SER A 129 -14.07 -10.83 26.36
N ASN A 130 -14.40 -11.21 25.12
CA ASN A 130 -13.61 -12.09 24.27
C ASN A 130 -12.90 -11.31 23.14
N GLY A 131 -13.06 -9.99 23.06
CA GLY A 131 -12.43 -9.14 22.06
C GLY A 131 -13.21 -9.02 20.75
N CYS A 132 -14.45 -9.52 20.68
CA CYS A 132 -15.26 -9.48 19.48
C CYS A 132 -16.11 -8.20 19.42
N GLN A 133 -16.24 -7.60 18.23
CA GLN A 133 -17.02 -6.38 18.04
C GLN A 133 -18.51 -6.67 18.24
N ILE A 134 -19.15 -5.91 19.12
CA ILE A 134 -20.60 -5.94 19.30
C ILE A 134 -21.24 -4.73 18.61
N CYS A 135 -22.52 -4.82 18.24
CA CYS A 135 -23.25 -3.72 17.61
C CYS A 135 -23.61 -2.60 18.61
N GLU A 136 -22.59 -1.97 19.18
CA GLU A 136 -22.70 -0.84 20.08
C GLU A 136 -21.46 0.04 19.96
N CYS A 137 -21.63 1.37 19.97
CA CYS A 137 -20.54 2.31 19.67
C CYS A 137 -19.79 2.78 20.91
N ASN A 138 -18.48 2.99 20.77
CA ASN A 138 -17.70 3.79 21.71
C ASN A 138 -18.15 5.26 21.62
N GLU A 139 -18.21 5.94 22.77
CA GLU A 139 -18.79 7.30 22.86
C GLU A 139 -17.74 8.42 22.87
N ILE A 140 -16.43 8.11 22.94
CA ILE A 140 -15.32 9.08 22.88
C ILE A 140 -14.07 8.40 22.30
N LEU A 141 -13.26 9.11 21.50
CA LEU A 141 -11.92 8.68 21.06
C LEU A 141 -10.94 8.64 22.24
N PRO A 142 -10.17 7.55 22.42
CA PRO A 142 -8.82 7.67 22.95
C PRO A 142 -8.00 8.53 21.98
N ASP A 143 -7.26 9.52 22.50
CA ASP A 143 -6.60 10.57 21.72
C ASP A 143 -5.68 10.05 20.59
N PRO A 144 -5.71 10.64 19.37
CA PRO A 144 -4.79 10.31 18.29
C PRO A 144 -3.45 11.05 18.42
N ILE A 145 -2.36 10.31 18.23
CA ILE A 145 -0.97 10.77 18.23
C ILE A 145 -0.61 11.36 16.84
N THR A 146 0.31 12.33 16.85
CA THR A 146 0.95 13.01 15.72
C THR A 146 2.39 12.46 15.49
N ASP A 147 2.75 11.97 14.29
CA ASP A 147 4.11 11.77 13.67
C ASP A 147 4.52 10.42 13.01
N VAL A 148 4.11 10.09 11.75
CA VAL A 148 4.45 8.88 10.95
C VAL A 148 5.86 9.05 10.41
N ASP A 149 6.81 9.13 11.33
CA ASP A 149 8.18 8.74 11.04
C ASP A 149 8.20 7.21 10.87
N CYS A 150 7.90 6.72 9.65
CA CYS A 150 8.11 5.33 9.26
C CYS A 150 9.61 5.07 9.12
N THR A 151 10.28 4.93 10.25
CA THR A 151 11.71 4.65 10.28
C THR A 151 11.97 3.22 9.80
N LEU A 152 12.56 3.11 8.61
CA LEU A 152 13.23 1.87 8.20
C LEU A 152 14.54 1.74 8.96
N ASN A 153 14.66 0.67 9.74
CA ASN A 153 15.92 0.33 10.40
C ASN A 153 16.97 0.03 9.34
N GLN A 154 17.95 0.93 9.20
CA GLN A 154 19.06 0.74 8.29
C GLN A 154 20.04 -0.29 8.87
N PRO A 155 20.59 -1.19 8.05
CA PRO A 155 21.68 -2.07 8.46
C PRO A 155 22.89 -1.28 8.98
N SER A 156 23.56 -1.80 10.00
CA SER A 156 24.84 -1.25 10.45
C SER A 156 25.89 -1.35 9.35
N CYS A 157 26.78 -0.36 9.25
CA CYS A 157 27.93 -0.43 8.36
C CYS A 157 29.25 -0.79 9.09
N ASP A 158 29.22 -0.91 10.41
CA ASP A 158 30.44 -1.06 11.22
C ASP A 158 31.11 -2.44 11.05
N ASP A 159 30.32 -3.46 10.70
CA ASP A 159 30.77 -4.85 10.62
C ASP A 159 31.38 -5.23 9.26
N TYR A 160 31.39 -4.31 8.29
CA TYR A 160 31.82 -4.57 6.92
C TYR A 160 33.12 -3.83 6.58
N THR A 161 33.94 -4.39 5.71
CA THR A 161 35.22 -3.81 5.32
C THR A 161 35.09 -2.91 4.08
N TYR A 162 34.41 -3.39 3.04
CA TYR A 162 34.44 -2.77 1.70
C TYR A 162 33.17 -1.99 1.36
N ILE A 163 32.03 -2.39 1.90
CA ILE A 163 30.71 -1.88 1.51
C ILE A 163 29.80 -1.65 2.72
N CYS A 164 28.78 -0.83 2.56
CA CYS A 164 27.67 -0.66 3.52
C CYS A 164 26.38 -1.18 2.90
N PRO A 165 25.65 -2.12 3.54
CA PRO A 165 24.29 -2.43 3.14
C PRO A 165 23.34 -1.26 3.41
N LYS A 166 22.37 -1.08 2.53
CA LYS A 166 21.32 -0.05 2.63
C LYS A 166 19.99 -0.62 2.15
N ILE A 167 18.93 -0.29 2.88
CA ILE A 167 17.57 -0.68 2.56
C ILE A 167 16.78 0.58 2.21
N THR A 168 16.05 0.55 1.10
CA THR A 168 15.05 1.57 0.78
C THR A 168 13.71 0.87 0.62
N GLU A 169 12.65 1.43 1.20
CA GLU A 169 11.30 0.93 0.93
C GLU A 169 10.83 1.50 -0.42
N VAL A 170 10.37 0.63 -1.30
CA VAL A 170 9.72 1.01 -2.58
C VAL A 170 8.25 1.34 -2.32
N THR A 171 7.63 0.62 -1.39
CA THR A 171 6.37 1.04 -0.76
C THR A 171 6.62 2.22 0.19
N SER A 172 5.56 2.76 0.78
CA SER A 172 5.66 3.80 1.81
C SER A 172 4.86 3.35 3.02
N CYS A 173 5.51 3.02 4.14
CA CYS A 173 4.82 2.53 5.34
C CYS A 173 3.94 1.30 5.08
N ASN A 174 4.42 0.33 4.30
CA ASN A 174 3.65 -0.86 3.88
C ASN A 174 2.41 -0.53 2.99
N THR A 175 2.32 0.70 2.49
CA THR A 175 1.25 1.15 1.59
C THR A 175 1.79 1.50 0.21
N GLY A 176 0.90 1.66 -0.78
CA GLY A 176 1.32 1.93 -2.16
C GLY A 176 1.96 0.72 -2.85
N GLY A 177 1.68 -0.50 -2.36
CA GLY A 177 2.18 -1.78 -2.86
C GLY A 177 1.11 -2.86 -3.02
N ILE A 178 1.53 -4.12 -3.01
CA ILE A 178 0.62 -5.28 -2.93
C ILE A 178 0.07 -5.37 -1.51
N TYR A 179 -1.25 -5.53 -1.36
CA TYR A 179 -1.89 -5.63 -0.05
C TYR A 179 -1.31 -6.78 0.79
N GLY A 180 -0.88 -6.46 2.01
CA GLY A 180 -0.24 -7.42 2.92
C GLY A 180 1.24 -7.71 2.62
N TYR A 181 1.86 -6.92 1.74
CA TYR A 181 3.28 -7.01 1.42
C TYR A 181 3.98 -5.67 1.51
N THR A 182 5.26 -5.72 1.86
CA THR A 182 6.19 -4.59 1.87
C THR A 182 7.29 -4.86 0.86
N THR A 183 7.63 -3.88 0.01
CA THR A 183 8.66 -4.03 -1.02
C THR A 183 9.90 -3.24 -0.66
N TYR A 184 11.04 -3.94 -0.61
CA TYR A 184 12.34 -3.37 -0.30
C TYR A 184 13.24 -3.38 -1.52
N LEU A 185 13.92 -2.27 -1.77
CA LEU A 185 15.05 -2.16 -2.66
C LEU A 185 16.33 -2.31 -1.84
N LEU A 186 17.16 -3.28 -2.19
CA LEU A 186 18.42 -3.57 -1.51
C LEU A 186 19.57 -3.00 -2.33
N SER A 187 20.42 -2.22 -1.67
CA SER A 187 21.63 -1.68 -2.27
C SER A 187 22.83 -1.80 -1.35
N VAL A 188 24.01 -1.69 -1.95
CA VAL A 188 25.27 -1.61 -1.22
C VAL A 188 26.05 -0.38 -1.67
N ILE A 189 26.60 0.36 -0.72
CA ILE A 189 27.40 1.55 -0.96
C ILE A 189 28.87 1.21 -0.76
N VAL A 190 29.70 1.48 -1.75
CA VAL A 190 31.16 1.29 -1.66
C VAL A 190 31.74 2.29 -0.65
N LYS A 191 32.52 1.78 0.31
CA LYS A 191 33.21 2.64 1.29
C LYS A 191 34.32 3.46 0.60
N PRO A 192 34.49 4.73 0.98
CA PRO A 192 35.54 5.57 0.40
C PRO A 192 36.93 5.00 0.71
N ASN A 193 37.88 5.22 -0.20
CA ASN A 193 39.29 4.82 -0.06
C ASN A 193 39.56 3.31 0.03
N MET A 194 38.60 2.46 -0.34
CA MET A 194 38.76 0.99 -0.32
C MET A 194 39.41 0.38 -1.58
N ASN A 195 39.85 1.23 -2.52
CA ASN A 195 40.46 0.79 -3.79
C ASN A 195 39.55 -0.12 -4.64
N ILE A 196 38.23 0.13 -4.62
CA ILE A 196 37.23 -0.69 -5.30
C ILE A 196 37.00 -0.17 -6.72
N LYS A 197 37.05 -1.07 -7.71
CA LYS A 197 36.76 -0.77 -9.12
C LYS A 197 35.29 -0.99 -9.44
N ASN A 198 34.76 -2.14 -9.06
CA ASN A 198 33.37 -2.53 -9.31
C ASN A 198 32.92 -3.64 -8.36
N ILE A 199 31.64 -3.97 -8.46
CA ILE A 199 31.03 -5.23 -8.02
C ILE A 199 30.66 -5.99 -9.30
N TYR A 200 30.99 -7.29 -9.36
CA TYR A 200 30.66 -8.11 -10.53
C TYR A 200 29.94 -9.42 -10.18
N ALA A 201 29.84 -9.82 -8.92
CA ALA A 201 29.07 -10.99 -8.54
C ALA A 201 28.44 -10.85 -7.15
N ILE A 202 27.23 -11.40 -7.03
CA ILE A 202 26.63 -11.83 -5.76
C ILE A 202 26.49 -13.34 -5.81
N PHE A 203 26.90 -14.04 -4.75
CA PHE A 203 27.08 -15.48 -4.81
C PHE A 203 26.81 -16.17 -3.47
N GLY A 204 26.59 -17.47 -3.55
CA GLY A 204 26.59 -18.38 -2.41
C GLY A 204 27.41 -19.62 -2.70
N ASP A 205 28.14 -20.07 -1.68
CA ASP A 205 28.96 -21.29 -1.71
C ASP A 205 28.70 -22.15 -0.44
N LYS A 206 29.43 -23.25 -0.31
CA LYS A 206 29.25 -24.20 0.80
C LYS A 206 29.68 -23.65 2.16
N GLU A 207 30.61 -22.70 2.18
CA GLU A 207 31.10 -22.07 3.40
C GLU A 207 30.23 -20.85 3.77
N HIS A 208 29.78 -20.10 2.76
CA HIS A 208 28.99 -18.89 2.88
C HIS A 208 27.73 -19.00 2.01
N VAL A 209 26.66 -19.55 2.59
CA VAL A 209 25.38 -19.72 1.90
C VAL A 209 24.71 -18.35 1.70
N MET A 210 24.33 -18.04 0.47
CA MET A 210 23.47 -16.89 0.18
C MET A 210 22.02 -17.28 0.45
N TYR A 211 21.26 -16.42 1.13
CA TYR A 211 19.89 -16.72 1.53
C TYR A 211 18.94 -15.61 1.11
N LEU A 212 17.87 -16.00 0.43
CA LEU A 212 16.74 -15.13 0.13
C LEU A 212 15.51 -15.60 0.92
N PRO A 213 14.82 -14.70 1.64
CA PRO A 213 13.61 -15.05 2.37
C PRO A 213 12.45 -15.38 1.41
N PRO A 214 11.34 -15.98 1.90
CA PRO A 214 10.11 -16.08 1.13
C PRO A 214 9.71 -14.72 0.57
N ALA A 215 9.41 -14.65 -0.72
CA ALA A 215 9.15 -13.40 -1.40
C ALA A 215 8.10 -13.53 -2.50
N PHE A 216 7.39 -12.44 -2.76
CA PHE A 216 6.44 -12.37 -3.87
C PHE A 216 7.18 -12.39 -5.20
N ASN A 217 6.87 -13.40 -6.01
CA ASN A 217 7.32 -13.55 -7.38
C ASN A 217 6.10 -13.74 -8.29
N LEU A 218 6.01 -12.95 -9.36
CA LEU A 218 4.95 -13.05 -10.34
C LEU A 218 5.34 -14.10 -11.39
N ASP A 219 4.66 -15.25 -11.35
CA ASP A 219 4.88 -16.32 -12.33
C ASP A 219 4.30 -15.92 -13.70
N THR A 220 5.12 -15.22 -14.48
CA THR A 220 4.85 -14.92 -15.89
C THR A 220 5.74 -15.78 -16.77
N SER A 221 5.29 -16.05 -18.01
CA SER A 221 6.14 -16.72 -19.02
C SER A 221 7.44 -15.98 -19.33
N SER A 222 7.57 -14.74 -18.83
CA SER A 222 8.71 -13.85 -18.98
C SER A 222 9.38 -13.51 -17.64
N ASN A 223 9.17 -14.32 -16.60
CA ASN A 223 9.64 -14.06 -15.23
C ASN A 223 11.12 -13.59 -15.22
N GLN A 224 11.32 -12.30 -14.91
CA GLN A 224 12.62 -11.63 -14.90
C GLN A 224 13.21 -11.69 -13.49
N ASN A 225 13.69 -12.87 -13.10
CA ASN A 225 14.34 -13.07 -11.81
C ASN A 225 15.68 -12.30 -11.67
N ILE A 226 16.21 -11.76 -12.79
CA ILE A 226 17.41 -10.92 -12.81
C ILE A 226 17.24 -9.65 -13.63
N GLY A 227 17.86 -8.56 -13.18
CA GLY A 227 18.00 -7.30 -13.94
C GLY A 227 16.85 -6.31 -13.78
N GLY A 228 15.96 -6.58 -12.82
CA GLY A 228 14.78 -5.78 -12.58
C GLY A 228 13.73 -5.89 -13.68
N ILE A 229 12.72 -5.04 -13.56
CA ILE A 229 11.55 -5.06 -14.41
C ILE A 229 11.68 -3.94 -15.43
N SER A 230 11.54 -4.26 -16.71
CA SER A 230 11.54 -3.22 -17.73
C SER A 230 10.33 -2.29 -17.55
N ASN A 231 10.54 -0.97 -17.66
CA ASN A 231 9.48 0.04 -17.59
C ASN A 231 8.34 -0.22 -18.59
N TYR A 232 8.65 -0.83 -19.74
CA TYR A 232 7.63 -1.22 -20.71
C TYR A 232 6.66 -2.26 -20.14
N MET A 233 7.15 -3.22 -19.36
CA MET A 233 6.31 -4.29 -18.78
C MET A 233 5.42 -3.78 -17.64
N SER A 234 5.90 -2.81 -16.85
CA SER A 234 5.13 -2.24 -15.72
C SER A 234 3.92 -1.42 -16.16
N GLU A 235 3.87 -0.96 -17.41
CA GLU A 235 2.69 -0.28 -17.98
C GLU A 235 1.52 -1.23 -18.27
N PHE A 236 1.77 -2.52 -18.46
CA PHE A 236 0.74 -3.47 -18.93
C PHE A 236 0.37 -4.57 -17.92
N ILE A 237 1.24 -4.85 -16.95
CA ILE A 237 1.02 -5.92 -15.97
C ILE A 237 0.88 -5.30 -14.57
N PRO A 238 -0.34 -5.30 -13.99
CA PRO A 238 -0.54 -4.83 -12.62
C PRO A 238 0.39 -5.57 -11.64
N ASN A 239 0.89 -4.86 -10.64
CA ASN A 239 1.76 -5.36 -9.56
C ASN A 239 3.14 -5.89 -9.95
N ILE A 240 3.49 -5.98 -11.24
CA ILE A 240 4.82 -6.46 -11.66
C ILE A 240 5.96 -5.58 -11.14
N GLN A 241 5.69 -4.30 -10.87
CA GLN A 241 6.67 -3.39 -10.27
C GLN A 241 7.14 -3.80 -8.86
N TYR A 242 6.37 -4.66 -8.18
CA TYR A 242 6.71 -5.21 -6.85
C TYR A 242 7.19 -6.66 -6.94
N ASP A 243 7.50 -7.17 -8.13
CA ASP A 243 8.10 -8.49 -8.30
C ASP A 243 9.48 -8.55 -7.62
N SER A 244 9.87 -9.72 -7.10
CA SER A 244 11.18 -9.86 -6.46
C SER A 244 12.21 -10.38 -7.45
N TRP A 245 13.40 -9.79 -7.43
CA TRP A 245 14.46 -10.08 -8.41
C TRP A 245 15.83 -9.68 -7.88
N LEU A 246 16.88 -10.23 -8.50
CA LEU A 246 18.28 -9.93 -8.18
C LEU A 246 18.94 -9.11 -9.27
N THR A 247 19.98 -8.35 -8.95
CA THR A 247 20.75 -7.63 -9.97
C THR A 247 22.16 -7.24 -9.50
N ILE A 248 22.90 -6.60 -10.40
CA ILE A 248 24.08 -5.80 -10.08
C ILE A 248 23.96 -4.50 -10.89
N GLY A 249 23.40 -3.46 -10.27
CA GLY A 249 23.23 -2.11 -10.85
C GLY A 249 22.11 -1.96 -11.91
N ILE A 250 21.71 -3.02 -12.61
CA ILE A 250 20.71 -2.96 -13.68
C ILE A 250 19.30 -3.15 -13.12
N THR A 251 18.39 -2.19 -13.32
CA THR A 251 17.02 -2.28 -12.75
C THR A 251 15.89 -2.17 -13.77
N ASN A 252 16.19 -1.81 -15.02
CA ASN A 252 15.19 -1.61 -16.08
C ASN A 252 15.14 -2.79 -17.07
N GLY A 253 15.31 -4.00 -16.57
CA GLY A 253 15.44 -5.22 -17.36
C GLY A 253 16.86 -5.42 -17.91
N ASN A 254 17.24 -6.69 -18.09
CA ASN A 254 18.55 -7.10 -18.61
C ASN A 254 18.60 -7.15 -20.14
N ILE A 255 18.25 -6.05 -20.82
CA ILE A 255 18.08 -6.01 -22.29
C ILE A 255 19.40 -6.32 -23.03
N ASP A 256 20.53 -5.84 -22.50
CA ASP A 256 21.85 -6.00 -23.10
C ASP A 256 22.55 -7.31 -22.69
N ASN A 257 21.89 -8.18 -21.90
CA ASN A 257 22.46 -9.42 -21.34
C ASN A 257 23.80 -9.20 -20.59
N GLN A 258 23.91 -8.07 -19.90
CA GLN A 258 25.10 -7.67 -19.16
C GLN A 258 25.26 -8.43 -17.84
N ILE A 259 24.18 -8.98 -17.31
CA ILE A 259 24.21 -9.90 -16.18
C ILE A 259 23.65 -11.26 -16.56
N SER A 260 24.05 -12.28 -15.81
CA SER A 260 23.57 -13.66 -15.96
C SER A 260 23.50 -14.32 -14.58
N SER A 261 22.82 -15.46 -14.50
CA SER A 261 22.76 -16.27 -13.29
C SER A 261 23.15 -17.72 -13.56
N VAL A 262 23.62 -18.39 -12.52
CA VAL A 262 23.96 -19.82 -12.54
C VAL A 262 23.68 -20.44 -11.18
N GLY A 263 23.15 -21.66 -11.15
CA GLY A 263 23.01 -22.43 -9.90
C GLY A 263 21.96 -21.91 -8.91
N ILE A 264 21.07 -21.02 -9.33
CA ILE A 264 19.96 -20.50 -8.50
C ILE A 264 18.64 -21.09 -9.00
N ASP A 265 17.92 -21.80 -8.14
CA ASP A 265 16.61 -22.37 -8.44
C ASP A 265 15.48 -21.37 -8.14
N PHE A 266 15.32 -20.39 -9.03
CA PHE A 266 14.27 -19.36 -8.90
C PHE A 266 12.86 -19.96 -8.92
N ALA A 267 12.65 -21.14 -9.50
CA ALA A 267 11.33 -21.77 -9.53
C ALA A 267 10.88 -22.23 -8.14
N SER A 268 11.83 -22.47 -7.22
CA SER A 268 11.54 -22.81 -5.82
C SER A 268 11.30 -21.58 -4.93
N TRP A 269 11.65 -20.37 -5.40
CA TRP A 269 11.50 -19.14 -4.65
C TRP A 269 10.08 -18.59 -4.76
N THR A 270 9.36 -18.60 -3.63
CA THR A 270 7.92 -18.30 -3.59
C THR A 270 7.56 -17.47 -2.36
N THR A 271 6.31 -17.03 -2.26
CA THR A 271 5.79 -16.28 -1.11
C THR A 271 5.81 -17.08 0.20
N VAL A 272 5.95 -18.39 0.12
CA VAL A 272 5.98 -19.30 1.29
C VAL A 272 7.37 -19.88 1.52
N ASN A 273 8.13 -20.13 0.45
CA ASN A 273 9.45 -20.75 0.53
C ASN A 273 10.54 -19.77 0.09
N GLY A 274 11.46 -19.47 1.02
CA GLY A 274 12.74 -18.85 0.71
C GLY A 274 13.72 -19.87 0.13
N ILE A 275 14.87 -19.40 -0.35
CA ILE A 275 15.88 -20.24 -0.99
C ILE A 275 17.26 -20.08 -0.34
N ASN A 276 17.92 -21.21 -0.11
CA ASN A 276 19.33 -21.29 0.28
C ASN A 276 20.14 -21.61 -0.97
N ILE A 277 21.17 -20.81 -1.22
CA ILE A 277 22.02 -20.90 -2.40
C ILE A 277 23.43 -21.19 -1.90
N ASP A 278 23.85 -22.46 -1.98
CA ASP A 278 25.16 -22.96 -1.55
C ASP A 278 26.10 -23.25 -2.73
N ASN A 279 25.63 -23.01 -3.96
CA ASN A 279 26.38 -23.16 -5.20
C ASN A 279 25.69 -22.40 -6.34
N GLY A 280 25.67 -21.07 -6.25
CA GLY A 280 25.02 -20.24 -7.27
C GLY A 280 25.47 -18.79 -7.22
N ALA A 281 25.25 -18.07 -8.31
CA ALA A 281 25.62 -16.66 -8.43
C ALA A 281 24.74 -15.92 -9.43
N VAL A 282 24.58 -14.61 -9.21
CA VAL A 282 24.26 -13.61 -10.23
C VAL A 282 25.52 -12.82 -10.49
N TYR A 283 25.91 -12.69 -11.75
CA TYR A 283 27.20 -12.10 -12.12
C TYR A 283 27.11 -11.25 -13.38
N VAL A 284 28.02 -10.29 -13.50
CA VAL A 284 28.21 -9.47 -14.69
C VAL A 284 29.01 -10.27 -15.72
N THR A 285 28.52 -10.30 -16.97
CA THR A 285 29.09 -11.09 -18.06
C THR A 285 30.54 -10.67 -18.38
N ASP A 286 30.84 -9.37 -18.29
CA ASP A 286 32.22 -8.84 -18.27
C ASP A 286 32.59 -8.36 -16.87
N PRO A 287 33.47 -9.07 -16.13
CA PRO A 287 33.83 -8.71 -14.75
C PRO A 287 34.66 -7.41 -14.66
N GLN A 288 35.08 -6.83 -15.78
CA GLN A 288 35.75 -5.51 -15.82
C GLN A 288 34.76 -4.35 -15.99
N GLN A 289 33.51 -4.64 -16.33
CA GLN A 289 32.48 -3.64 -16.57
C GLN A 289 32.07 -2.95 -15.26
N ILE A 290 31.83 -1.65 -15.35
CA ILE A 290 31.30 -0.83 -14.25
C ILE A 290 29.84 -0.53 -14.57
N LEU A 291 28.92 -1.00 -13.71
CA LEU A 291 27.47 -0.89 -13.91
C LEU A 291 26.79 0.12 -12.97
N SER A 292 27.54 0.82 -12.12
CA SER A 292 27.03 1.93 -11.31
C SER A 292 27.92 3.16 -11.44
N ASN A 293 27.29 4.34 -11.42
CA ASN A 293 27.95 5.63 -11.55
C ASN A 293 28.09 6.39 -10.22
N ASN A 294 27.45 5.94 -9.14
CA ASN A 294 27.26 6.72 -7.91
C ASN A 294 27.74 6.00 -6.64
N ASP A 295 28.71 5.08 -6.75
CA ASP A 295 29.23 4.24 -5.65
C ASP A 295 28.18 3.33 -4.94
N GLU A 296 26.90 3.47 -5.26
CA GLU A 296 25.80 2.64 -4.79
C GLU A 296 25.39 1.63 -5.87
N TYR A 297 25.36 0.35 -5.53
CA TYR A 297 24.92 -0.74 -6.42
C TYR A 297 23.62 -1.31 -5.87
N ILE A 298 22.55 -1.23 -6.66
CA ILE A 298 21.34 -2.00 -6.38
C ILE A 298 21.67 -3.48 -6.62
N ILE A 299 21.31 -4.33 -5.67
CA ILE A 299 21.59 -5.78 -5.74
C ILE A 299 20.31 -6.63 -5.82
N GLY A 300 19.15 -6.03 -5.59
CA GLY A 300 17.88 -6.69 -5.80
C GLY A 300 16.70 -5.91 -5.23
N GLN A 301 15.51 -6.42 -5.52
CA GLN A 301 14.25 -6.01 -4.91
C GLN A 301 13.61 -7.25 -4.28
N ILE A 302 13.13 -7.13 -3.05
CA ILE A 302 12.48 -8.23 -2.34
C ILE A 302 11.16 -7.72 -1.75
N THR A 303 10.07 -8.41 -2.10
CA THR A 303 8.73 -8.11 -1.59
C THR A 303 8.31 -9.21 -0.63
N THR A 304 8.22 -8.89 0.66
CA THR A 304 7.89 -9.85 1.72
C THR A 304 6.53 -9.55 2.34
N THR A 305 5.98 -10.50 3.10
CA THR A 305 4.75 -10.26 3.87
C THR A 305 4.98 -9.14 4.89
N THR A 306 4.01 -8.23 5.02
CA THR A 306 4.02 -7.18 6.03
C THR A 306 3.95 -7.77 7.44
N ASP A 307 4.46 -7.05 8.45
CA ASP A 307 4.49 -7.44 9.86
C ASP A 307 5.27 -8.74 10.13
N SER A 308 6.22 -9.05 9.25
CA SER A 308 7.09 -10.21 9.35
C SER A 308 8.55 -9.78 9.36
N ASP A 309 9.33 -10.42 10.23
CA ASP A 309 10.76 -10.19 10.33
C ASP A 309 11.50 -11.20 9.45
N TYR A 310 12.09 -10.72 8.36
CA TYR A 310 12.92 -11.54 7.49
C TYR A 310 14.37 -11.07 7.49
N THR A 311 15.26 -11.93 7.03
CA THR A 311 16.66 -11.57 6.79
C THR A 311 17.06 -12.10 5.43
N ALA A 312 17.69 -11.26 4.61
CA ALA A 312 18.39 -11.69 3.41
C ALA A 312 19.90 -11.63 3.66
N ILE A 313 20.64 -12.59 3.11
CA ILE A 313 22.08 -12.74 3.30
C ILE A 313 22.74 -12.82 1.94
N PHE A 314 23.71 -11.93 1.67
CA PHE A 314 24.45 -11.90 0.42
C PHE A 314 25.95 -12.05 0.65
N ASN A 315 26.64 -12.71 -0.28
CA ASN A 315 28.10 -12.60 -0.40
C ASN A 315 28.41 -11.88 -1.71
N ILE A 316 29.34 -10.93 -1.66
CA ILE A 316 29.55 -9.95 -2.71
C ILE A 316 31.02 -9.94 -3.10
N GLN A 317 31.27 -9.96 -4.40
CA GLN A 317 32.62 -9.97 -4.98
C GLN A 317 32.78 -8.90 -6.05
N GLY A 318 33.97 -8.32 -6.10
CA GLY A 318 34.32 -7.28 -7.06
C GLY A 318 35.81 -7.21 -7.38
N LYS A 319 36.18 -6.34 -8.32
CA LYS A 319 37.58 -6.03 -8.63
C LYS A 319 38.06 -4.79 -7.88
N THR A 320 39.36 -4.74 -7.60
CA THR A 320 40.03 -3.54 -7.08
C THR A 320 40.56 -2.68 -8.24
N LEU A 321 40.88 -1.40 -7.99
CA LEU A 321 41.40 -0.47 -9.00
C LEU A 321 42.84 -0.79 -9.42
N ASP A 322 43.56 -1.62 -8.68
CA ASP A 322 44.92 -1.98 -9.04
C ASP A 322 44.93 -3.10 -10.07
N ASP A 323 45.41 -2.77 -11.27
CA ASP A 323 45.47 -3.62 -12.45
C ASP A 323 46.66 -4.61 -12.42
N THR A 324 47.42 -4.65 -11.33
CA THR A 324 48.49 -5.65 -11.12
C THR A 324 47.89 -7.01 -10.73
N VAL A 325 47.44 -7.76 -11.75
CA VAL A 325 47.07 -9.19 -11.73
C VAL A 325 46.11 -9.60 -10.59
N ASP A 326 44.82 -9.74 -10.93
CA ASP A 326 43.83 -10.55 -10.22
C ASP A 326 43.46 -10.19 -8.78
N ARG A 327 43.62 -8.93 -8.38
CA ARG A 327 43.15 -8.48 -7.06
C ARG A 327 41.63 -8.26 -7.06
N SER A 328 40.93 -9.31 -6.67
CA SER A 328 39.49 -9.30 -6.36
C SER A 328 39.30 -9.09 -4.86
N TRP A 329 38.19 -8.49 -4.46
CA TRP A 329 37.78 -8.36 -3.05
C TRP A 329 36.47 -9.11 -2.84
N VAL A 330 36.25 -9.55 -1.60
CA VAL A 330 35.06 -10.31 -1.21
C VAL A 330 34.58 -9.77 0.13
N GLU A 331 33.27 -9.61 0.28
CA GLU A 331 32.58 -9.38 1.54
C GLU A 331 31.53 -10.48 1.72
N ASN A 332 31.65 -11.28 2.77
CA ASN A 332 30.74 -12.40 3.04
C ASN A 332 29.71 -12.03 4.11
N ASN A 333 28.56 -12.70 4.09
CA ASN A 333 27.50 -12.57 5.08
C ASN A 333 27.00 -11.13 5.27
N VAL A 334 26.78 -10.41 4.17
CA VAL A 334 26.15 -9.09 4.18
C VAL A 334 24.66 -9.26 4.48
N LEU A 335 24.26 -8.82 5.67
CA LEU A 335 22.92 -8.98 6.23
C LEU A 335 22.01 -7.80 5.90
N PHE A 336 20.80 -8.11 5.45
CA PHE A 336 19.69 -7.17 5.31
C PHE A 336 18.54 -7.65 6.19
N GLU A 337 18.30 -6.97 7.31
CA GLU A 337 17.13 -7.21 8.15
C GLU A 337 15.92 -6.52 7.54
N LEU A 338 15.02 -7.30 6.94
CA LEU A 338 13.80 -6.81 6.30
C LEU A 338 12.68 -6.81 7.34
N LYS A 339 12.58 -5.70 8.08
CA LYS A 339 11.52 -5.46 9.05
C LYS A 339 10.57 -4.42 8.48
N SER A 340 9.28 -4.73 8.49
CA SER A 340 8.25 -3.79 8.06
C SER A 340 8.38 -2.47 8.82
N PRO A 341 8.41 -1.31 8.13
CA PRO A 341 8.36 -0.03 8.79
C PRO A 341 7.09 0.03 9.63
N VAL A 342 7.24 0.47 10.88
CA VAL A 342 6.13 0.61 11.81
C VAL A 342 5.51 1.98 11.58
N ASP A 343 4.21 2.02 11.29
CA ASP A 343 3.44 3.27 11.18
C ASP A 343 3.54 4.07 12.47
N ASN A 344 4.11 5.27 12.41
CA ASN A 344 4.05 6.23 13.51
C ASN A 344 3.01 7.38 13.36
N ILE A 345 2.03 7.43 12.44
CA ILE A 345 0.87 8.36 12.63
C ILE A 345 1.01 9.92 12.46
N HIS A 346 1.58 10.60 11.45
CA HIS A 346 1.62 12.10 11.29
C HIS A 346 0.50 12.50 10.40
N ASN A 347 -0.48 13.13 11.02
CA ASN A 347 -1.60 13.79 10.36
C ASN A 347 -1.34 15.29 10.13
N ASP A 348 -0.10 15.74 10.07
CA ASP A 348 0.20 17.19 10.04
C ASP A 348 0.29 17.72 8.61
N ILE A 349 -0.67 18.59 8.25
CA ILE A 349 -0.75 19.20 6.92
C ILE A 349 0.19 20.41 6.84
N PRO A 350 1.07 20.51 5.83
CA PRO A 350 1.98 21.63 5.68
C PRO A 350 1.27 22.99 5.70
N ASN A 351 1.87 23.98 6.37
CA ASN A 351 1.29 25.32 6.53
C ASN A 351 1.06 26.05 5.19
N ASP A 352 1.81 25.70 4.15
CA ASP A 352 1.72 26.24 2.80
C ASP A 352 0.84 25.41 1.85
N CYS A 353 0.22 24.33 2.34
CA CYS A 353 -0.74 23.54 1.58
C CYS A 353 -2.11 24.24 1.49
N ILE A 354 -2.68 24.32 0.28
CA ILE A 354 -4.01 24.92 0.03
C ILE A 354 -5.06 23.92 -0.46
N SER A 355 -4.62 22.76 -0.94
CA SER A 355 -5.48 21.65 -1.33
C SER A 355 -4.82 20.36 -0.87
N TRP A 356 -5.51 19.60 -0.03
CA TRP A 356 -5.04 18.40 0.61
C TRP A 356 -5.91 17.24 0.19
N TYR A 357 -5.29 16.13 -0.16
CA TYR A 357 -5.98 14.86 -0.32
C TYR A 357 -5.80 14.10 0.98
N ASP A 358 -6.90 13.68 1.61
CA ASP A 358 -6.86 12.94 2.88
C ASP A 358 -6.77 11.42 2.69
N GLY A 359 -6.52 10.98 1.45
CA GLY A 359 -6.50 9.57 1.08
C GLY A 359 -7.77 9.06 0.41
N CYS A 360 -8.83 9.86 0.43
CA CYS A 360 -10.06 9.54 -0.31
C CYS A 360 -10.73 10.78 -0.89
N ASN A 361 -10.64 11.89 -0.17
CA ASN A 361 -11.32 13.13 -0.44
C ASN A 361 -10.34 14.28 -0.62
N THR A 362 -10.71 15.21 -1.49
CA THR A 362 -9.97 16.44 -1.69
C THR A 362 -10.56 17.52 -0.80
N CYS A 363 -9.74 17.97 0.14
CA CYS A 363 -9.99 18.99 1.13
C CYS A 363 -9.32 20.31 0.74
N ARG A 364 -10.04 21.42 0.91
CA ARG A 364 -9.40 22.74 0.89
C ARG A 364 -8.66 22.97 2.20
N VAL A 365 -7.46 23.54 2.17
CA VAL A 365 -6.64 23.79 3.36
C VAL A 365 -6.22 25.26 3.45
N SER A 366 -6.03 25.75 4.67
CA SER A 366 -5.42 27.06 4.94
C SER A 366 -4.58 27.00 6.20
N ASN A 367 -3.28 27.35 6.12
CA ASN A 367 -2.33 27.29 7.24
C ASN A 367 -2.38 25.95 7.98
N GLY A 368 -2.30 24.83 7.25
CA GLY A 368 -2.34 23.48 7.82
C GLY A 368 -3.71 23.03 8.36
N ASN A 369 -4.76 23.84 8.23
CA ASN A 369 -6.10 23.48 8.70
C ASN A 369 -7.04 23.09 7.54
N ILE A 370 -7.68 21.93 7.64
CA ILE A 370 -8.71 21.46 6.71
C ILE A 370 -9.98 22.32 6.80
N GLY A 371 -10.48 22.72 5.64
CA GLY A 371 -11.78 23.34 5.43
C GLY A 371 -12.80 22.33 4.86
N GLY A 372 -13.44 22.67 3.74
CA GLY A 372 -14.41 21.79 3.09
C GLY A 372 -13.73 20.69 2.26
N CYS A 373 -14.23 19.46 2.39
CA CYS A 373 -13.78 18.29 1.61
C CYS A 373 -14.91 17.72 0.75
N THR A 374 -14.53 17.00 -0.30
CA THR A 374 -15.43 16.06 -0.97
C THR A 374 -15.88 14.96 0.02
N ARG A 375 -16.98 14.25 -0.27
CA ARG A 375 -17.50 13.14 0.56
C ARG A 375 -17.74 11.90 -0.30
N MET A 376 -16.73 11.57 -1.09
CA MET A 376 -16.69 10.37 -1.90
C MET A 376 -16.35 9.19 -1.00
N MET A 377 -16.94 8.03 -1.29
CA MET A 377 -16.60 6.79 -0.61
C MET A 377 -15.50 6.10 -1.40
N CYS A 378 -14.45 5.65 -0.71
CA CYS A 378 -13.33 4.93 -1.28
C CYS A 378 -13.23 3.55 -0.64
N PHE A 379 -13.13 2.50 -1.46
CA PHE A 379 -12.94 1.11 -1.00
C PHE A 379 -11.54 0.86 -0.44
N LYS A 380 -10.59 1.73 -0.79
CA LYS A 380 -9.21 1.75 -0.35
C LYS A 380 -8.81 3.21 -0.17
N GLU A 381 -8.27 3.54 0.98
CA GLU A 381 -7.70 4.86 1.25
C GLU A 381 -6.26 4.86 0.71
N ASP A 382 -5.95 5.88 -0.08
CA ASP A 382 -4.61 6.20 -0.56
C ASP A 382 -3.92 7.11 0.48
N ASN A 383 -2.64 7.41 0.34
CA ASN A 383 -1.95 8.20 1.36
C ASN A 383 -2.33 9.67 1.26
N PRO A 384 -2.60 10.32 2.40
CA PRO A 384 -2.93 11.72 2.43
C PRO A 384 -1.72 12.56 2.01
N ARG A 385 -1.92 13.54 1.13
CA ARG A 385 -0.85 14.35 0.54
C ARG A 385 -1.37 15.73 0.15
N CYS A 386 -0.47 16.72 0.10
CA CYS A 386 -0.83 18.01 -0.45
C CYS A 386 -0.91 17.93 -1.98
N LEU A 387 -2.08 18.27 -2.54
CA LEU A 387 -2.29 18.36 -3.98
C LEU A 387 -1.82 19.70 -4.55
N GLN A 388 -1.82 20.75 -3.73
CA GLN A 388 -1.43 22.09 -4.19
C GLN A 388 -0.89 22.97 -3.06
N TYR A 389 0.25 23.60 -3.33
CA TYR A 389 0.94 24.53 -2.43
C TYR A 389 0.75 26.00 -2.85
N TYR A 390 0.93 26.92 -1.91
CA TYR A 390 0.96 28.36 -2.16
C TYR A 390 2.21 28.72 -2.99
N THR A 391 2.06 29.02 -4.28
CA THR A 391 3.17 29.54 -5.09
C THR A 391 3.43 31.00 -4.72
N SER A 392 4.54 31.29 -4.05
CA SER A 392 5.01 32.67 -3.87
C SER A 392 5.60 33.17 -5.19
N GLY A 393 4.71 33.57 -6.12
CA GLY A 393 5.07 34.28 -7.33
C GLY A 393 5.29 35.77 -7.03
N HIS A 394 6.49 36.26 -7.34
CA HIS A 394 6.74 37.69 -7.53
C HIS A 394 5.92 38.26 -8.70
#